data_AF-A0AAV6YZY3-F1
#
_entry.id   AF-A0AAV6YZY3-F1
#
_cell.length_a   1.000
_cell.length_b   1.000
_cell.length_c   1.000
_cell.angle_alpha   90.00
_cell.angle_beta   90.00
_cell.angle_gamma   90.00
#
_symmetry.space_group_name_H-M   'P 1'
#
loop_
_entity.id
_entity.type
_entity.pdbx_description
1 polymer ?
#
loop_
_entity_poly.entity_id
_entity_poly.type
_entity_poly.pdbx_seq_one_letter_code
_entity_poly.pdbx_strand_id
1 'polypeptide(L)'
;MHFLPKKQGLKGVVQTLTQFLGWSVLNTDTYDKMNKLENRKDIAQEMLMHHLKCTPQELQSILKTNEKLNKNVDDCEQKEMMKILKEELPDPAALELYEFHFSDLPVSEHELIKSGIRLFVELNALDKFKVPAEVMTKWMYTVRKGYRDITYHNWRHGFNVGQTMFTLLMTGKLKKYYSDLEAFAMVAAAFCHDIDHRGTNNLYQMKSAAPLAKLHGSSILERHHLEFSKTLLEDESLNIFQNLNKRQFENVIHLFEVAIIATDLALYFKKRTMFQKIVDAAEQMKSEEEVIKYIITDQTKKEIIMAMMMTGCDLSAITKPWEVQSKVALMVANEFWEQGDLERTVLQQQPIVRLQSSYVIP
;
A
#
# COMPACT_ATOMS: atom_id res chain seq x y z
N MET A 1 22.86 -82.66 -10.12
CA MET A 1 21.66 -82.21 -9.36
C MET A 1 22.16 -81.68 -8.03
N HIS A 2 21.90 -80.49 -7.52
CA HIS A 2 20.98 -79.40 -7.81
C HIS A 2 21.65 -78.13 -7.22
N PHE A 3 21.80 -77.08 -8.02
CA PHE A 3 22.10 -75.74 -7.50
C PHE A 3 21.24 -74.72 -8.22
N LEU A 4 20.00 -74.54 -7.77
CA LEU A 4 19.17 -73.36 -8.08
C LEU A 4 18.11 -73.25 -6.97
N PRO A 5 18.35 -72.36 -5.97
CA PRO A 5 17.37 -71.29 -5.73
C PRO A 5 18.04 -70.00 -5.19
N LYS A 6 18.53 -69.10 -6.08
CA LYS A 6 18.96 -67.73 -5.67
C LYS A 6 18.49 -66.61 -6.60
N LYS A 7 17.96 -66.91 -7.78
CA LYS A 7 17.58 -65.88 -8.78
C LYS A 7 16.22 -65.20 -8.57
N GLN A 8 15.31 -65.77 -7.78
CA GLN A 8 14.00 -65.15 -7.51
C GLN A 8 14.07 -64.01 -6.50
N GLY A 9 14.89 -64.13 -5.44
CA GLY A 9 15.06 -63.07 -4.44
C GLY A 9 15.72 -61.80 -5.00
N LEU A 10 16.75 -61.94 -5.83
CA LEU A 10 17.46 -60.80 -6.41
C LEU A 10 16.58 -60.00 -7.39
N LYS A 11 15.74 -60.67 -8.18
CA LYS A 11 14.78 -60.00 -9.08
C LYS A 11 13.75 -59.19 -8.29
N GLY A 12 13.23 -59.73 -7.18
CA GLY A 12 12.32 -59.00 -6.30
C GLY A 12 12.98 -57.76 -5.68
N VAL A 13 14.21 -57.89 -5.18
CA VAL A 13 14.98 -56.75 -4.62
C VAL A 13 15.24 -55.66 -5.66
N VAL A 14 15.66 -56.04 -6.87
CA VAL A 14 15.89 -55.07 -7.97
C VAL A 14 14.58 -54.39 -8.35
N GLN A 15 13.47 -55.13 -8.45
CA GLN A 15 12.16 -54.56 -8.77
C GLN A 15 11.71 -53.55 -7.72
N THR A 16 11.77 -53.90 -6.43
CA THR A 16 11.41 -52.98 -5.34
C THR A 16 12.32 -51.75 -5.30
N LEU A 17 13.62 -51.92 -5.50
CA LEU A 17 14.57 -50.82 -5.55
C LEU A 17 14.29 -49.87 -6.73
N THR A 18 14.04 -50.41 -7.93
CA THR A 18 13.73 -49.58 -9.11
C THR A 18 12.40 -48.83 -8.97
N GLN A 19 11.39 -49.45 -8.36
CA GLN A 19 10.11 -48.79 -8.06
C GLN A 19 10.29 -47.66 -7.05
N PHE A 20 11.02 -47.93 -5.95
CA PHE A 20 11.31 -46.93 -4.93
C PHE A 20 12.10 -45.76 -5.50
N LEU A 21 13.20 -46.02 -6.20
CA LEU A 21 14.01 -44.99 -6.84
C LEU A 21 13.22 -44.19 -7.88
N GLY A 22 12.39 -44.86 -8.68
CA GLY A 22 11.53 -44.19 -9.66
C GLY A 22 10.58 -43.17 -9.03
N TRP A 23 9.92 -43.54 -7.92
CA TRP A 23 9.04 -42.62 -7.20
C TRP A 23 9.80 -41.53 -6.45
N SER A 24 10.92 -41.87 -5.81
CA SER A 24 11.74 -40.89 -5.07
C SER A 24 12.33 -39.83 -5.99
N VAL A 25 12.96 -40.25 -7.10
CA VAL A 25 13.61 -39.32 -8.05
C VAL A 25 12.58 -38.42 -8.73
N LEU A 26 11.41 -38.96 -9.12
CA LEU A 26 10.36 -38.15 -9.75
C LEU A 26 9.90 -37.00 -8.85
N ASN A 27 9.75 -37.25 -7.54
CA ASN A 27 9.37 -36.21 -6.59
C ASN A 27 10.51 -35.20 -6.42
N THR A 28 11.75 -35.65 -6.21
CA THR A 28 12.90 -34.75 -6.05
C THR A 28 13.10 -33.85 -7.27
N ASP A 29 13.05 -34.40 -8.49
CA ASP A 29 13.17 -33.63 -9.73
C ASP A 29 12.04 -32.60 -9.89
N THR A 30 10.84 -32.90 -9.38
CA THR A 30 9.70 -31.98 -9.41
C THR A 30 9.91 -30.82 -8.44
N TYR A 31 10.40 -31.08 -7.23
CA TYR A 31 10.74 -30.03 -6.27
C TYR A 31 11.91 -29.16 -6.75
N ASP A 32 12.90 -29.73 -7.41
CA ASP A 32 13.99 -28.96 -8.02
C ASP A 32 13.47 -28.02 -9.12
N LYS A 33 12.48 -28.45 -9.91
CA LYS A 33 11.81 -27.58 -10.89
C LYS A 33 11.00 -26.48 -10.20
N MET A 34 10.34 -26.78 -9.08
CA MET A 34 9.63 -25.78 -8.27
C MET A 34 10.58 -24.70 -7.73
N ASN A 35 11.73 -25.08 -7.18
CA ASN A 35 12.76 -24.14 -6.72
C ASN A 35 13.26 -23.24 -7.87
N LYS A 36 13.41 -23.78 -9.08
CA LYS A 36 13.77 -22.98 -10.27
C LYS A 36 12.69 -21.97 -10.66
N LEU A 37 11.41 -22.27 -10.42
CA LEU A 37 10.30 -21.34 -10.66
C LEU A 37 10.29 -20.23 -9.61
N GLU A 38 10.58 -20.54 -8.35
CA GLU A 38 10.73 -19.57 -7.28
C GLU A 38 11.86 -18.57 -7.58
N ASN A 39 13.05 -19.07 -7.96
CA ASN A 39 14.16 -18.20 -8.38
C ASN A 39 13.80 -17.29 -9.57
N ARG A 40 12.98 -17.77 -10.52
CA ARG A 40 12.52 -16.93 -11.65
C ARG A 40 11.57 -15.82 -11.19
N LYS A 41 10.72 -16.10 -10.21
CA LYS A 41 9.83 -15.11 -9.59
C LYS A 41 10.67 -14.01 -8.95
N ASP A 42 11.69 -14.39 -8.18
CA ASP A 42 12.54 -13.44 -7.46
C ASP A 42 13.31 -12.52 -8.42
N ILE A 43 13.87 -13.07 -9.51
CA ILE A 43 14.53 -12.27 -10.56
C ILE A 43 13.53 -11.30 -11.23
N ALA A 44 12.32 -11.75 -11.56
CA ALA A 44 11.31 -10.90 -12.17
C ALA A 44 10.86 -9.77 -11.23
N GLN A 45 10.75 -10.06 -9.93
CA GLN A 45 10.41 -9.10 -8.89
C GLN A 45 11.52 -8.06 -8.73
N GLU A 46 12.79 -8.47 -8.72
CA GLU A 46 13.94 -7.56 -8.69
C GLU A 46 13.95 -6.60 -9.89
N MET A 47 13.69 -7.12 -11.10
CA MET A 47 13.59 -6.30 -12.31
C MET A 47 12.47 -5.27 -12.21
N LEU A 48 11.29 -5.68 -11.74
CA LEU A 48 10.14 -4.78 -11.55
C LEU A 48 10.49 -3.67 -10.55
N MET A 49 11.08 -4.05 -9.42
CA MET A 49 11.52 -3.12 -8.38
C MET A 49 12.55 -2.11 -8.90
N HIS A 50 13.51 -2.55 -9.71
CA HIS A 50 14.51 -1.66 -10.29
C HIS A 50 13.89 -0.53 -11.13
N HIS A 51 12.85 -0.82 -11.93
CA HIS A 51 12.18 0.20 -12.74
C HIS A 51 11.37 1.20 -11.91
N LEU A 52 10.87 0.77 -10.76
CA LEU A 52 10.05 1.59 -9.86
C LEU A 52 10.89 2.50 -8.98
N LYS A 53 12.11 2.09 -8.60
CA LYS A 53 12.98 2.86 -7.71
C LYS A 53 13.23 4.28 -8.23
N CYS A 54 13.32 5.20 -7.28
CA CYS A 54 13.77 6.56 -7.50
C CYS A 54 15.17 6.56 -8.12
N THR A 55 15.32 7.28 -9.23
CA THR A 55 16.60 7.46 -9.93
C THR A 55 17.45 8.53 -9.25
N PRO A 56 18.78 8.54 -9.47
CA PRO A 56 19.64 9.60 -8.94
C PRO A 56 19.23 11.01 -9.39
N GLN A 57 18.69 11.16 -10.61
CA GLN A 57 18.20 12.44 -11.14
C GLN A 57 16.95 12.91 -10.40
N GLU A 58 15.98 12.01 -10.16
CA GLU A 58 14.79 12.29 -9.36
C GLU A 58 15.18 12.64 -7.92
N LEU A 59 16.15 11.95 -7.32
CA LEU A 59 16.65 12.27 -5.99
C LEU A 59 17.25 13.68 -5.91
N GLN A 60 18.07 14.05 -6.91
CA GLN A 60 18.68 15.38 -6.99
C GLN A 60 17.68 16.50 -7.24
N SER A 61 16.51 16.22 -7.85
CA SER A 61 15.48 17.24 -8.06
C SER A 61 14.92 17.83 -6.74
N ILE A 62 14.98 17.07 -5.64
CA ILE A 62 14.54 17.51 -4.31
C ILE A 62 15.73 17.82 -3.40
N LEU A 63 16.68 16.89 -3.26
CA LEU A 63 17.78 17.07 -2.30
C LEU A 63 18.86 18.04 -2.79
N LYS A 64 18.95 18.32 -4.09
CA LYS A 64 19.85 19.31 -4.72
C LYS A 64 21.26 19.38 -4.10
N THR A 65 21.82 18.25 -3.66
CA THR A 65 23.11 18.23 -2.94
C THR A 65 24.25 18.64 -3.87
N ASN A 66 24.16 18.24 -5.14
CA ASN A 66 25.15 18.61 -6.15
C ASN A 66 25.15 20.13 -6.36
N GLU A 67 23.99 20.75 -6.44
CA GLU A 67 23.84 22.19 -6.68
C GLU A 67 24.22 23.03 -5.45
N LYS A 68 23.75 22.64 -4.26
CA LYS A 68 23.93 23.42 -3.02
C LYS A 68 25.24 23.15 -2.28
N LEU A 69 25.76 21.93 -2.34
CA LEU A 69 26.92 21.49 -1.55
C LEU A 69 28.12 21.07 -2.41
N ASN A 70 27.98 20.95 -3.73
CA ASN A 70 28.99 20.36 -4.62
C ASN A 70 29.46 18.96 -4.17
N LYS A 71 28.54 18.17 -3.58
CA LYS A 71 28.79 16.81 -3.09
C LYS A 71 27.72 15.86 -3.61
N ASN A 72 28.13 14.63 -3.91
CA ASN A 72 27.19 13.53 -4.15
C ASN A 72 26.44 13.20 -2.84
N VAL A 73 25.30 12.52 -2.97
CA VAL A 73 24.47 12.15 -1.83
C VAL A 73 25.25 11.30 -0.81
N ASP A 74 26.06 10.36 -1.30
CA ASP A 74 26.87 9.46 -0.49
C ASP A 74 27.94 10.19 0.36
N ASP A 75 28.35 11.39 -0.07
CA ASP A 75 29.38 12.20 0.59
C ASP A 75 28.79 13.26 1.54
N CYS A 76 27.46 13.40 1.58
CA CYS A 76 26.76 14.40 2.38
C CYS A 76 26.45 13.89 3.78
N GLU A 77 26.56 14.76 4.79
CA GLU A 77 26.07 14.41 6.11
C GLU A 77 24.54 14.42 6.13
N GLN A 78 23.94 13.47 6.86
CA GLN A 78 22.49 13.38 7.02
C GLN A 78 21.84 14.68 7.54
N LYS A 79 22.56 15.46 8.37
CA LYS A 79 22.10 16.77 8.84
C LYS A 79 22.04 17.82 7.73
N GLU A 80 23.04 17.84 6.85
CA GLU A 80 23.07 18.74 5.69
C GLU A 80 21.91 18.41 4.74
N MET A 81 21.71 17.11 4.44
CA MET A 81 20.61 16.66 3.58
C MET A 81 19.24 16.97 4.16
N MET A 82 19.04 16.74 5.47
CA MET A 82 17.77 17.06 6.13
C MET A 82 17.46 18.57 6.10
N LYS A 83 18.49 19.41 6.22
CA LYS A 83 18.34 20.87 6.10
C LYS A 83 17.87 21.24 4.68
N ILE A 84 18.55 20.74 3.65
CA ILE A 84 18.17 21.03 2.26
C ILE A 84 16.76 20.53 1.96
N LEU A 85 16.44 19.31 2.39
CA LEU A 85 15.10 18.75 2.23
C LEU A 85 14.05 19.72 2.79
N LYS A 86 14.17 20.12 4.06
CA LYS A 86 13.20 21.01 4.70
C LYS A 86 13.06 22.38 4.02
N GLU A 87 14.15 22.91 3.46
CA GLU A 87 14.16 24.17 2.69
C GLU A 87 13.44 24.06 1.33
N GLU A 88 13.56 22.92 0.65
CA GLU A 88 13.01 22.73 -0.69
C GLU A 88 11.53 22.36 -0.69
N LEU A 89 11.02 21.79 0.41
CA LEU A 89 9.62 21.39 0.55
C LEU A 89 8.68 22.61 0.60
N PRO A 90 7.48 22.53 0.00
CA PRO A 90 6.54 23.65 -0.05
C PRO A 90 6.06 24.06 1.35
N ASP A 91 5.62 25.30 1.49
CA ASP A 91 4.96 25.78 2.71
C ASP A 91 3.59 25.09 2.84
N PRO A 92 3.32 24.34 3.93
CA PRO A 92 2.05 23.65 4.11
C PRO A 92 0.85 24.60 4.21
N ALA A 93 1.04 25.84 4.66
CA ALA A 93 -0.04 26.82 4.72
C ALA A 93 -0.38 27.37 3.33
N ALA A 94 0.63 27.64 2.50
CA ALA A 94 0.44 28.15 1.14
C ALA A 94 -0.31 27.16 0.24
N LEU A 95 -0.12 25.86 0.46
CA LEU A 95 -0.83 24.79 -0.24
C LEU A 95 -2.07 24.28 0.50
N GLU A 96 -2.41 24.85 1.66
CA GLU A 96 -3.58 24.45 2.47
C GLU A 96 -3.59 22.95 2.83
N LEU A 97 -2.41 22.36 3.09
CA LEU A 97 -2.27 20.90 3.33
C LEU A 97 -2.96 20.42 4.62
N TYR A 98 -3.25 21.33 5.55
CA TYR A 98 -4.00 21.06 6.78
C TYR A 98 -5.52 21.13 6.60
N GLU A 99 -5.99 21.59 5.45
CA GLU A 99 -7.41 21.84 5.21
C GLU A 99 -8.08 20.67 4.49
N PHE A 100 -9.31 20.35 4.89
CA PHE A 100 -10.09 19.31 4.22
C PHE A 100 -10.48 19.69 2.79
N HIS A 101 -10.57 20.99 2.50
CA HIS A 101 -10.91 21.50 1.16
C HIS A 101 -9.73 21.56 0.19
N PHE A 102 -8.55 21.06 0.59
CA PHE A 102 -7.39 20.91 -0.30
C PHE A 102 -7.78 20.28 -1.66
N SER A 103 -7.26 20.86 -2.74
CA SER A 103 -7.43 20.40 -4.12
C SER A 103 -6.07 20.22 -4.79
N ASP A 104 -5.81 19.02 -5.30
CA ASP A 104 -4.57 18.68 -5.99
C ASP A 104 -4.57 19.09 -7.47
N LEU A 105 -5.73 19.41 -8.05
CA LEU A 105 -5.88 19.73 -9.48
C LEU A 105 -4.91 20.81 -10.01
N PRO A 106 -4.65 21.93 -9.32
CA PRO A 106 -3.68 22.92 -9.77
C PRO A 106 -2.22 22.56 -9.47
N VAL A 107 -1.98 21.47 -8.74
CA VAL A 107 -0.65 21.09 -8.23
C VAL A 107 -0.02 20.05 -9.17
N SER A 108 1.24 20.27 -9.53
CA SER A 108 2.01 19.29 -10.33
C SER A 108 2.32 18.03 -9.53
N GLU A 109 2.53 16.90 -10.19
CA GLU A 109 2.88 15.66 -9.48
C GLU A 109 4.19 15.78 -8.69
N HIS A 110 5.17 16.52 -9.21
CA HIS A 110 6.44 16.76 -8.51
C HIS A 110 6.21 17.56 -7.21
N GLU A 111 5.34 18.57 -7.24
CA GLU A 111 4.97 19.31 -6.04
C GLU A 111 4.12 18.45 -5.07
N LEU A 112 3.32 17.50 -5.55
CA LEU A 112 2.63 16.53 -4.68
C LEU A 112 3.60 15.56 -3.99
N ILE A 113 4.67 15.12 -4.67
CA ILE A 113 5.74 14.31 -4.05
C ILE A 113 6.38 15.09 -2.91
N LYS A 114 6.75 16.36 -3.15
CA LYS A 114 7.30 17.23 -2.10
C LYS A 114 6.27 17.47 -0.99
N SER A 115 5.01 17.73 -1.33
CA SER A 115 3.95 17.89 -0.33
C SER A 115 3.78 16.64 0.53
N GLY A 116 3.93 15.45 -0.04
CA GLY A 116 3.84 14.19 0.68
C GLY A 116 4.94 14.07 1.71
N ILE A 117 6.19 14.40 1.34
CA ILE A 117 7.31 14.43 2.28
C ILE A 117 7.08 15.51 3.36
N ARG A 118 6.52 16.67 2.99
CA ARG A 118 6.14 17.73 3.95
C ARG A 118 5.19 17.20 5.01
N LEU A 119 4.21 16.35 4.68
CA LEU A 119 3.31 15.76 5.69
C LEU A 119 4.06 14.96 6.76
N PHE A 120 5.10 14.21 6.38
CA PHE A 120 5.92 13.46 7.36
C PHE A 120 6.84 14.37 8.20
N VAL A 121 7.26 15.51 7.65
CA VAL A 121 7.95 16.57 8.42
C VAL A 121 7.00 17.17 9.46
N GLU A 122 5.77 17.53 9.06
CA GLU A 122 4.76 18.10 9.96
C GLU A 122 4.30 17.12 11.05
N LEU A 123 4.33 15.80 10.77
CA LEU A 123 4.14 14.76 11.79
C LEU A 123 5.32 14.59 12.75
N ASN A 124 6.44 15.30 12.53
CA ASN A 124 7.70 15.12 13.22
C ASN A 124 8.25 13.67 13.12
N ALA A 125 7.89 12.94 12.06
CA ALA A 125 8.28 11.54 11.91
C ALA A 125 9.77 11.40 11.58
N LEU A 126 10.27 12.26 10.69
CA LEU A 126 11.66 12.21 10.21
C LEU A 126 12.67 12.43 11.34
N ASP A 127 12.50 13.47 12.15
CA ASP A 127 13.42 13.78 13.23
C ASP A 127 13.28 12.77 14.39
N LYS A 128 12.03 12.41 14.75
CA LYS A 128 11.77 11.50 15.88
C LYS A 128 12.28 10.08 15.65
N PHE A 129 12.04 9.54 14.46
CA PHE A 129 12.43 8.18 14.09
C PHE A 129 13.76 8.13 13.31
N LYS A 130 14.43 9.28 13.17
CA LYS A 130 15.73 9.42 12.50
C LYS A 130 15.69 8.88 11.07
N VAL A 131 14.63 9.17 10.32
CA VAL A 131 14.48 8.70 8.94
C VAL A 131 15.49 9.43 8.05
N PRO A 132 16.35 8.73 7.29
CA PRO A 132 17.29 9.38 6.38
C PRO A 132 16.58 10.22 5.32
N ALA A 133 17.13 11.38 4.96
CA ALA A 133 16.46 12.32 4.04
C ALA A 133 16.41 11.72 2.62
N GLU A 134 17.49 11.05 2.25
CA GLU A 134 17.59 10.24 1.03
C GLU A 134 16.53 9.15 0.98
N VAL A 135 16.41 8.33 2.03
CA VAL A 135 15.47 7.20 2.07
C VAL A 135 14.03 7.69 2.00
N MET A 136 13.66 8.74 2.73
CA MET A 136 12.33 9.34 2.64
C MET A 136 12.02 9.82 1.21
N THR A 137 12.99 10.49 0.58
CA THR A 137 12.83 10.99 -0.80
C THR A 137 12.71 9.84 -1.80
N LYS A 138 13.57 8.81 -1.69
CA LYS A 138 13.52 7.62 -2.53
C LYS A 138 12.20 6.87 -2.37
N TRP A 139 11.73 6.69 -1.13
CA TRP A 139 10.48 6.01 -0.83
C TRP A 139 9.29 6.74 -1.46
N MET A 140 9.16 8.06 -1.26
CA MET A 140 8.03 8.82 -1.82
C MET A 140 7.98 8.77 -3.36
N TYR A 141 9.13 8.92 -4.02
CA TYR A 141 9.21 8.78 -5.48
C TYR A 141 8.83 7.37 -5.93
N THR A 142 9.32 6.34 -5.22
CA THR A 142 9.06 4.95 -5.57
C THR A 142 7.58 4.59 -5.37
N VAL A 143 6.95 5.08 -4.31
CA VAL A 143 5.48 4.95 -4.10
C VAL A 143 4.73 5.61 -5.25
N ARG A 144 5.05 6.87 -5.61
CA ARG A 144 4.44 7.54 -6.77
C ARG A 144 4.58 6.73 -8.06
N LYS A 145 5.76 6.15 -8.32
CA LYS A 145 6.02 5.33 -9.51
C LYS A 145 5.34 3.96 -9.47
N GLY A 146 4.99 3.47 -8.28
CA GLY A 146 4.20 2.25 -8.09
C GLY A 146 2.71 2.43 -8.40
N TYR A 147 2.19 3.66 -8.39
CA TYR A 147 0.86 3.95 -8.92
C TYR A 147 0.86 3.93 -10.45
N ARG A 148 -0.19 3.34 -11.03
CA ARG A 148 -0.36 3.27 -12.48
C ARG A 148 -0.98 4.55 -13.02
N ASP A 149 -0.68 4.82 -14.29
CA ASP A 149 -1.33 5.89 -15.05
C ASP A 149 -2.70 5.39 -15.56
N ILE A 150 -3.69 5.44 -14.67
CA ILE A 150 -5.09 5.09 -14.92
C ILE A 150 -6.02 6.22 -14.47
N THR A 151 -7.28 6.16 -14.90
CA THR A 151 -8.20 7.28 -14.85
C THR A 151 -8.46 7.83 -13.43
N TYR A 152 -8.77 6.98 -12.44
CA TYR A 152 -9.03 7.43 -11.06
C TYR A 152 -8.04 6.88 -10.03
N HIS A 153 -7.82 5.56 -9.96
CA HIS A 153 -6.96 4.96 -8.92
C HIS A 153 -5.44 5.12 -9.23
N ASN A 154 -5.00 6.37 -9.34
CA ASN A 154 -3.63 6.78 -9.65
C ASN A 154 -2.98 7.53 -8.47
N TRP A 155 -1.79 8.10 -8.68
CA TRP A 155 -1.02 8.80 -7.65
C TRP A 155 -1.80 9.93 -6.96
N ARG A 156 -2.67 10.66 -7.69
CA ARG A 156 -3.45 11.76 -7.10
C ARG A 156 -4.45 11.27 -6.08
N HIS A 157 -5.10 10.13 -6.34
CA HIS A 157 -5.95 9.46 -5.35
C HIS A 157 -5.14 9.05 -4.13
N GLY A 158 -4.04 8.30 -4.32
CA GLY A 158 -3.14 7.89 -3.22
C GLY A 158 -2.65 9.05 -2.36
N PHE A 159 -2.29 10.18 -2.99
CA PHE A 159 -1.90 11.40 -2.29
C PHE A 159 -3.05 12.00 -1.47
N ASN A 160 -4.24 12.16 -2.06
CA ASN A 160 -5.39 12.76 -1.38
C ASN A 160 -5.85 11.92 -0.17
N VAL A 161 -5.76 10.59 -0.26
CA VAL A 161 -6.04 9.69 0.88
C VAL A 161 -4.98 9.88 1.99
N GLY A 162 -3.69 9.96 1.63
CA GLY A 162 -2.61 10.30 2.55
C GLY A 162 -2.77 11.66 3.24
N GLN A 163 -3.12 12.70 2.46
CA GLN A 163 -3.39 14.05 2.97
C GLN A 163 -4.61 14.08 3.89
N THR A 164 -5.67 13.36 3.55
CA THR A 164 -6.87 13.30 4.41
C THR A 164 -6.57 12.58 5.72
N MET A 165 -5.79 11.50 5.69
CA MET A 165 -5.35 10.81 6.91
C MET A 165 -4.53 11.74 7.81
N PHE A 166 -3.58 12.49 7.24
CA PHE A 166 -2.83 13.52 7.93
C PHE A 166 -3.74 14.58 8.56
N THR A 167 -4.69 15.12 7.79
CA THR A 167 -5.61 16.17 8.24
C THR A 167 -6.55 15.68 9.36
N LEU A 168 -7.04 14.44 9.29
CA LEU A 168 -7.81 13.83 10.39
C LEU A 168 -6.99 13.71 11.67
N LEU A 169 -5.71 13.32 11.57
CA LEU A 169 -4.83 13.19 12.72
C LEU A 169 -4.51 14.55 13.35
N MET A 170 -4.17 15.55 12.53
CA MET A 170 -3.68 16.85 12.97
C MET A 170 -4.83 17.83 13.24
N THR A 171 -5.57 18.22 12.20
CA THR A 171 -6.68 19.18 12.27
C THR A 171 -7.91 18.57 12.95
N GLY A 172 -8.21 17.30 12.66
CA GLY A 172 -9.27 16.55 13.33
C GLY A 172 -8.95 16.14 14.77
N LYS A 173 -7.74 16.43 15.26
CA LYS A 173 -7.25 16.13 16.61
C LYS A 173 -7.38 14.66 17.02
N LEU A 174 -7.41 13.73 16.06
CA LEU A 174 -7.50 12.29 16.35
C LEU A 174 -6.16 11.68 16.78
N LYS A 175 -5.05 12.38 16.55
CA LYS A 175 -3.71 11.95 16.97
C LYS A 175 -3.61 11.68 18.48
N LYS A 176 -4.45 12.29 19.33
CA LYS A 176 -4.50 12.05 20.78
C LYS A 176 -4.75 10.59 21.17
N TYR A 177 -5.34 9.77 20.29
CA TYR A 177 -5.58 8.34 20.54
C TYR A 177 -4.42 7.44 20.10
N TYR A 178 -3.44 7.99 19.38
CA TYR A 178 -2.39 7.25 18.71
C TYR A 178 -1.01 7.75 19.14
N SER A 179 -0.04 6.85 19.20
CA SER A 179 1.36 7.20 19.33
C SER A 179 1.90 7.79 18.02
N ASP A 180 3.02 8.50 18.09
CA ASP A 180 3.67 9.04 16.89
C ASP A 180 4.07 7.96 15.88
N LEU A 181 4.37 6.74 16.37
CA LEU A 181 4.69 5.60 15.49
C LEU A 181 3.45 5.11 14.74
N GLU A 182 2.31 5.04 15.43
CA GLU A 182 1.04 4.66 14.81
C GLU A 182 0.58 5.71 13.80
N ALA A 183 0.67 6.99 14.13
CA ALA A 183 0.36 8.09 13.20
C ALA A 183 1.28 8.04 11.95
N PHE A 184 2.58 7.80 12.15
CA PHE A 184 3.54 7.64 11.05
C PHE A 184 3.15 6.44 10.16
N ALA A 185 2.87 5.29 10.74
CA ALA A 185 2.45 4.09 10.00
C ALA A 185 1.12 4.29 9.27
N MET A 186 0.13 4.95 9.89
CA MET A 186 -1.19 5.21 9.29
C MET A 186 -1.09 6.07 8.03
N VAL A 187 -0.30 7.15 8.07
CA VAL A 187 -0.11 8.02 6.89
C VAL A 187 0.68 7.29 5.81
N ALA A 188 1.72 6.53 6.17
CA ALA A 188 2.46 5.73 5.20
C ALA A 188 1.59 4.64 4.54
N ALA A 189 0.73 3.97 5.32
CA ALA A 189 -0.23 2.99 4.79
C ALA A 189 -1.26 3.64 3.86
N ALA A 190 -1.75 4.84 4.19
CA ALA A 190 -2.67 5.60 3.33
C ALA A 190 -2.05 5.92 1.96
N PHE A 191 -0.77 6.28 1.92
CA PHE A 191 -0.05 6.51 0.66
C PHE A 191 0.15 5.25 -0.19
N CYS A 192 0.04 4.05 0.38
CA CYS A 192 0.28 2.80 -0.33
C CYS A 192 -0.98 1.97 -0.59
N HIS A 193 -2.14 2.38 -0.08
CA HIS A 193 -3.32 1.51 -0.01
C HIS A 193 -3.82 0.98 -1.36
N ASP A 194 -3.56 1.72 -2.44
CA ASP A 194 -4.00 1.43 -3.81
C ASP A 194 -2.83 1.29 -4.81
N ILE A 195 -1.61 1.04 -4.31
CA ILE A 195 -0.43 0.92 -5.15
C ILE A 195 -0.56 -0.24 -6.15
N ASP A 196 -0.18 -0.04 -7.42
CA ASP A 196 -0.37 -1.03 -8.50
C ASP A 196 -1.84 -1.42 -8.80
N HIS A 197 -2.83 -0.56 -8.48
CA HIS A 197 -4.22 -0.79 -8.89
C HIS A 197 -4.37 -0.87 -10.42
N ARG A 198 -5.19 -1.81 -10.91
CA ARG A 198 -5.25 -2.22 -12.32
C ARG A 198 -6.46 -1.70 -13.10
N GLY A 199 -7.22 -0.78 -12.51
CA GLY A 199 -8.43 -0.23 -13.14
C GLY A 199 -9.63 -1.17 -13.12
N THR A 200 -9.58 -2.25 -12.33
CA THR A 200 -10.65 -3.26 -12.27
C THR A 200 -10.84 -3.75 -10.84
N ASN A 201 -12.07 -4.05 -10.45
CA ASN A 201 -12.41 -4.42 -9.08
C ASN A 201 -12.20 -5.93 -8.75
N ASN A 202 -12.31 -6.27 -7.46
CA ASN A 202 -12.19 -7.64 -6.94
C ASN A 202 -13.13 -8.65 -7.65
N LEU A 203 -14.35 -8.23 -8.03
CA LEU A 203 -15.30 -9.10 -8.75
C LEU A 203 -14.79 -9.46 -10.14
N TYR A 204 -14.22 -8.50 -10.87
CA TYR A 204 -13.61 -8.74 -12.17
C TYR A 204 -12.41 -9.69 -12.06
N GLN A 205 -11.56 -9.52 -11.05
CA GLN A 205 -10.42 -10.41 -10.80
C GLN A 205 -10.86 -11.87 -10.62
N MET A 206 -11.95 -12.10 -9.88
CA MET A 206 -12.55 -13.44 -9.73
C MET A 206 -13.11 -13.97 -11.05
N LYS A 207 -13.92 -13.18 -11.76
CA LYS A 207 -14.56 -13.61 -13.02
C LYS A 207 -13.55 -13.93 -14.13
N SER A 208 -12.47 -13.17 -14.20
CA SER A 208 -11.38 -13.37 -15.18
C SER A 208 -10.41 -14.48 -14.78
N ALA A 209 -10.61 -15.13 -13.64
CA ALA A 209 -9.71 -16.15 -13.08
C ALA A 209 -8.25 -15.68 -13.00
N ALA A 210 -8.04 -14.39 -12.68
CA ALA A 210 -6.73 -13.77 -12.58
C ALA A 210 -5.84 -14.48 -11.55
N PRO A 211 -4.50 -14.50 -11.72
CA PRO A 211 -3.59 -15.12 -10.76
C PRO A 211 -3.77 -14.62 -9.33
N LEU A 212 -4.05 -13.32 -9.14
CA LEU A 212 -4.31 -12.73 -7.82
C LEU A 212 -5.54 -13.34 -7.14
N ALA A 213 -6.62 -13.63 -7.88
CA ALA A 213 -7.82 -14.27 -7.35
C ALA A 213 -7.59 -15.75 -6.98
N LYS A 214 -6.57 -16.40 -7.54
CA LYS A 214 -6.16 -17.76 -7.14
C LYS A 214 -5.25 -17.73 -5.91
N LEU A 215 -4.46 -16.67 -5.75
CA LEU A 215 -3.56 -16.48 -4.62
C LEU A 215 -4.29 -16.03 -3.36
N HIS A 216 -5.29 -15.15 -3.50
CA HIS A 216 -6.04 -14.56 -2.41
C HIS A 216 -7.52 -14.95 -2.47
N GLY A 217 -8.07 -15.43 -1.36
CA GLY A 217 -9.49 -15.82 -1.28
C GLY A 217 -10.46 -14.70 -0.89
N SER A 218 -9.95 -13.60 -0.32
CA SER A 218 -10.74 -12.42 0.08
C SER A 218 -9.88 -11.17 -0.02
N SER A 219 -10.50 -10.01 -0.29
CA SER A 219 -9.82 -8.70 -0.38
C SER A 219 -8.58 -8.80 -1.31
N ILE A 220 -8.84 -9.24 -2.54
CA ILE A 220 -7.82 -9.73 -3.47
C ILE A 220 -6.81 -8.63 -3.80
N LEU A 221 -7.30 -7.45 -4.17
CA LEU A 221 -6.48 -6.31 -4.52
C LEU A 221 -5.84 -5.68 -3.28
N GLU A 222 -6.56 -5.57 -2.16
CA GLU A 222 -6.04 -4.98 -0.93
C GLU A 222 -4.86 -5.80 -0.37
N ARG A 223 -4.91 -7.13 -0.48
CA ARG A 223 -3.78 -8.01 -0.14
C ARG A 223 -2.61 -7.86 -1.09
N HIS A 224 -2.87 -7.62 -2.37
CA HIS A 224 -1.83 -7.32 -3.36
C HIS A 224 -1.14 -5.98 -3.04
N HIS A 225 -1.90 -4.92 -2.74
CA HIS A 225 -1.36 -3.62 -2.34
C HIS A 225 -0.50 -3.72 -1.08
N LEU A 226 -0.96 -4.49 -0.09
CA LEU A 226 -0.21 -4.77 1.14
C LEU A 226 1.10 -5.53 0.86
N GLU A 227 1.06 -6.57 0.05
CA GLU A 227 2.26 -7.37 -0.27
C GLU A 227 3.29 -6.54 -1.03
N PHE A 228 2.84 -5.75 -2.01
CA PHE A 228 3.69 -4.81 -2.73
C PHE A 228 4.34 -3.81 -1.78
N SER A 229 3.56 -3.25 -0.84
CA SER A 229 4.05 -2.32 0.17
C SER A 229 5.11 -2.97 1.08
N LYS A 230 4.92 -4.23 1.47
CA LYS A 230 5.90 -5.00 2.26
C LYS A 230 7.19 -5.21 1.46
N THR A 231 7.10 -5.60 0.19
CA THR A 231 8.26 -5.71 -0.70
C THR A 231 9.04 -4.39 -0.81
N LEU A 232 8.37 -3.24 -0.90
CA LEU A 232 9.06 -1.94 -0.89
C LEU A 232 9.84 -1.72 0.41
N LEU A 233 9.31 -2.15 1.55
CA LEU A 233 9.93 -1.98 2.87
C LEU A 233 11.00 -3.03 3.21
N GLU A 234 11.08 -4.13 2.45
CA GLU A 234 12.18 -5.12 2.56
C GLU A 234 13.50 -4.57 2.01
N ASP A 235 13.45 -3.60 1.09
CA ASP A 235 14.62 -2.90 0.60
C ASP A 235 15.08 -1.81 1.58
N GLU A 236 16.26 -2.00 2.19
CA GLU A 236 16.86 -1.07 3.16
C GLU A 236 17.02 0.36 2.60
N SER A 237 17.24 0.51 1.29
CA SER A 237 17.38 1.82 0.64
C SER A 237 16.06 2.59 0.48
N LEU A 238 14.93 1.90 0.66
CA LEU A 238 13.57 2.45 0.60
C LEU A 238 12.85 2.40 1.95
N ASN A 239 13.32 1.59 2.89
CA ASN A 239 12.65 1.38 4.16
C ASN A 239 12.76 2.60 5.09
N ILE A 240 11.71 3.42 5.11
CA ILE A 240 11.58 4.58 6.00
C ILE A 240 11.49 4.21 7.50
N PHE A 241 11.38 2.92 7.82
CA PHE A 241 11.33 2.39 9.17
C PHE A 241 12.62 1.65 9.57
N GLN A 242 13.69 1.73 8.77
CA GLN A 242 14.94 0.96 8.99
C GLN A 242 15.62 1.19 10.35
N ASN A 243 15.39 2.35 10.98
CA ASN A 243 15.98 2.70 12.27
C ASN A 243 15.11 2.30 13.47
N LEU A 244 13.98 1.63 13.24
CA LEU A 244 13.14 1.08 14.30
C LEU A 244 13.68 -0.24 14.83
N ASN A 245 13.38 -0.56 16.09
CA ASN A 245 13.65 -1.91 16.59
C ASN A 245 12.64 -2.92 16.01
N LYS A 246 13.00 -4.21 16.08
CA LYS A 246 12.19 -5.30 15.53
C LYS A 246 10.71 -5.26 15.96
N ARG A 247 10.44 -5.05 17.25
CA ARG A 247 9.08 -5.00 17.79
C ARG A 247 8.27 -3.82 17.23
N GLN A 248 8.91 -2.66 17.10
CA GLN A 248 8.29 -1.49 16.49
C GLN A 248 7.98 -1.74 15.00
N PHE A 249 8.92 -2.34 14.27
CA PHE A 249 8.72 -2.67 12.87
C PHE A 249 7.60 -3.70 12.67
N GLU A 250 7.55 -4.78 13.46
CA GLU A 250 6.45 -5.74 13.46
C GLU A 250 5.09 -5.06 13.71
N ASN A 251 5.04 -4.12 14.64
CA ASN A 251 3.83 -3.32 14.90
C ASN A 251 3.45 -2.45 13.69
N VAL A 252 4.41 -1.81 13.02
CA VAL A 252 4.14 -1.05 11.78
C VAL A 252 3.54 -1.96 10.70
N ILE A 253 4.11 -3.15 10.48
CA ILE A 253 3.60 -4.10 9.49
C ILE A 253 2.17 -4.56 9.82
N HIS A 254 1.87 -4.80 11.09
CA HIS A 254 0.50 -5.10 11.54
C HIS A 254 -0.47 -3.94 11.27
N LEU A 255 -0.06 -2.69 11.53
CA LEU A 255 -0.89 -1.53 11.25
C LEU A 255 -1.14 -1.33 9.76
N PHE A 256 -0.13 -1.58 8.91
CA PHE A 256 -0.30 -1.59 7.45
C PHE A 256 -1.34 -2.62 7.03
N GLU A 257 -1.28 -3.83 7.58
CA GLU A 257 -2.27 -4.88 7.29
C GLU A 257 -3.68 -4.46 7.71
N VAL A 258 -3.87 -3.96 8.93
CA VAL A 258 -5.19 -3.52 9.40
C VAL A 258 -5.72 -2.36 8.57
N ALA A 259 -4.87 -1.39 8.22
CA ALA A 259 -5.26 -0.20 7.49
C ALA A 259 -5.60 -0.49 6.03
N ILE A 260 -4.70 -1.16 5.30
CA ILE A 260 -4.89 -1.45 3.87
C ILE A 260 -6.01 -2.45 3.65
N ILE A 261 -6.12 -3.52 4.45
CA ILE A 261 -7.21 -4.49 4.28
C ILE A 261 -8.58 -3.87 4.61
N ALA A 262 -8.63 -2.82 5.45
CA ALA A 262 -9.88 -2.13 5.78
C ALA A 262 -10.46 -1.26 4.66
N THR A 263 -9.74 -1.00 3.57
CA THR A 263 -10.29 -0.28 2.41
C THR A 263 -11.29 -1.13 1.63
N ASP A 264 -11.28 -2.46 1.79
CA ASP A 264 -12.31 -3.34 1.24
C ASP A 264 -13.68 -3.05 1.91
N LEU A 265 -14.58 -2.42 1.16
CA LEU A 265 -15.93 -2.08 1.60
C LEU A 265 -16.76 -3.30 2.02
N ALA A 266 -16.41 -4.53 1.62
CA ALA A 266 -17.07 -5.74 2.12
C ALA A 266 -16.86 -5.93 3.63
N LEU A 267 -15.71 -5.49 4.17
CA LEU A 267 -15.37 -5.60 5.59
C LEU A 267 -15.91 -4.43 6.41
N TYR A 268 -16.11 -3.27 5.78
CA TYR A 268 -16.59 -2.03 6.41
C TYR A 268 -17.86 -2.23 7.23
N PHE A 269 -18.90 -2.87 6.68
CA PHE A 269 -20.21 -2.96 7.35
C PHE A 269 -20.14 -3.67 8.70
N LYS A 270 -19.29 -4.69 8.84
CA LYS A 270 -19.07 -5.38 10.11
C LYS A 270 -18.33 -4.48 11.10
N LYS A 271 -17.31 -3.74 10.64
CA LYS A 271 -16.52 -2.81 11.47
C LYS A 271 -17.36 -1.61 11.92
N ARG A 272 -18.23 -1.07 11.06
CA ARG A 272 -19.15 0.03 11.37
C ARG A 272 -20.02 -0.26 12.59
N THR A 273 -20.59 -1.47 12.68
CA THR A 273 -21.44 -1.85 13.83
C THR A 273 -20.66 -1.89 15.13
N MET A 274 -19.39 -2.31 15.10
CA MET A 274 -18.52 -2.28 16.28
C MET A 274 -18.08 -0.86 16.63
N PHE A 275 -17.78 -0.04 15.60
CA PHE A 275 -17.46 1.37 15.77
C PHE A 275 -18.60 2.15 16.42
N GLN A 276 -19.85 1.91 16.00
CA GLN A 276 -21.02 2.56 16.61
C GLN A 276 -21.08 2.30 18.12
N LYS A 277 -20.83 1.06 18.57
CA LYS A 277 -20.80 0.74 20.02
C LYS A 277 -19.68 1.47 20.77
N ILE A 278 -18.53 1.69 20.12
CA ILE A 278 -17.42 2.46 20.70
C ILE A 278 -17.83 3.92 20.85
N VAL A 279 -18.47 4.49 19.83
CA VAL A 279 -18.99 5.87 19.86
C VAL A 279 -20.06 6.03 20.93
N ASP A 280 -21.07 5.15 20.95
CA ASP A 280 -22.15 5.18 21.93
C ASP A 280 -21.60 5.13 23.36
N ALA A 281 -20.58 4.29 23.62
CA ALA A 281 -19.94 4.22 24.93
C ALA A 281 -19.12 5.48 25.25
N ALA A 282 -18.42 6.05 24.27
CA ALA A 282 -17.65 7.28 24.44
C ALA A 282 -18.55 8.49 24.72
N GLU A 283 -19.73 8.58 24.10
CA GLU A 283 -20.70 9.66 24.31
C GLU A 283 -21.27 9.68 25.74
N GLN A 284 -21.27 8.55 26.45
CA GLN A 284 -21.72 8.49 27.85
C GLN A 284 -20.64 8.95 28.86
N MET A 285 -19.41 9.18 28.42
CA MET A 285 -18.29 9.58 29.29
C MET A 285 -18.29 11.08 29.53
N LYS A 286 -17.89 11.50 30.72
CA LYS A 286 -18.07 12.90 31.16
C LYS A 286 -16.92 13.81 30.76
N SER A 287 -15.76 13.25 30.43
CA SER A 287 -14.56 14.00 30.09
C SER A 287 -13.83 13.39 28.89
N GLU A 288 -13.09 14.24 28.17
CA GLU A 288 -12.24 13.81 27.06
C GLU A 288 -11.13 12.86 27.51
N GLU A 289 -10.59 13.05 28.71
CA GLU A 289 -9.57 12.18 29.31
C GLU A 289 -10.07 10.75 29.54
N GLU A 290 -11.33 10.60 29.98
CA GLU A 290 -11.97 9.29 30.11
C GLU A 290 -12.11 8.59 28.76
N VAL A 291 -12.52 9.33 27.72
CA VAL A 291 -12.65 8.79 26.35
C VAL A 291 -11.28 8.37 25.80
N ILE A 292 -10.26 9.19 25.96
CA ILE A 292 -8.88 8.88 25.55
C ILE A 292 -8.41 7.59 26.24
N LYS A 293 -8.58 7.51 27.56
CA LYS A 293 -8.19 6.32 28.33
C LYS A 293 -8.96 5.08 27.90
N TYR A 294 -10.27 5.21 27.67
CA TYR A 294 -11.13 4.12 27.22
C TYR A 294 -10.66 3.55 25.87
N ILE A 295 -10.29 4.41 24.92
CA ILE A 295 -9.81 4.02 23.59
C ILE A 295 -8.41 3.42 23.68
N ILE A 296 -7.46 4.10 24.35
CA ILE A 296 -6.04 3.69 24.38
C ILE A 296 -5.83 2.36 25.10
N THR A 297 -6.67 2.03 26.09
CA THR A 297 -6.53 0.80 26.88
C THR A 297 -6.79 -0.47 26.06
N ASP A 298 -7.49 -0.38 24.93
CA ASP A 298 -7.83 -1.53 24.09
C ASP A 298 -7.42 -1.30 22.64
N GLN A 299 -6.41 -2.06 22.21
CA GLN A 299 -5.88 -1.99 20.86
C GLN A 299 -6.95 -2.26 19.79
N THR A 300 -7.92 -3.13 20.07
CA THR A 300 -9.01 -3.45 19.13
C THR A 300 -9.84 -2.21 18.82
N LYS A 301 -10.06 -1.32 19.80
CA LYS A 301 -10.81 -0.07 19.58
C LYS A 301 -10.04 0.86 18.65
N LYS A 302 -8.74 1.00 18.88
CA LYS A 302 -7.86 1.81 18.03
C LYS A 302 -7.82 1.30 16.60
N GLU A 303 -7.76 -0.01 16.41
CA GLU A 303 -7.79 -0.66 15.09
C GLU A 303 -9.13 -0.48 14.38
N ILE A 304 -10.25 -0.59 15.11
CA ILE A 304 -11.58 -0.31 14.54
C ILE A 304 -11.69 1.15 14.11
N ILE A 305 -11.26 2.09 14.96
CA ILE A 305 -11.26 3.53 14.62
C ILE A 305 -10.35 3.78 13.41
N MET A 306 -9.15 3.18 13.37
CA MET A 306 -8.21 3.30 12.25
C MET A 306 -8.81 2.77 10.95
N ALA A 307 -9.47 1.60 10.98
CA ALA A 307 -10.16 1.03 9.83
C ALA A 307 -11.26 1.98 9.31
N MET A 308 -12.06 2.55 10.20
CA MET A 308 -13.10 3.52 9.83
C MET A 308 -12.51 4.82 9.28
N MET A 309 -11.41 5.31 9.86
CA MET A 309 -10.68 6.47 9.35
C MET A 309 -10.14 6.20 7.96
N MET A 310 -9.56 5.02 7.69
CA MET A 310 -9.03 4.68 6.38
C MET A 310 -10.13 4.65 5.32
N THR A 311 -11.27 3.99 5.56
CA THR A 311 -12.42 4.04 4.64
C THR A 311 -12.94 5.47 4.44
N GLY A 312 -12.92 6.30 5.49
CA GLY A 312 -13.30 7.71 5.40
C GLY A 312 -12.33 8.53 4.53
N CYS A 313 -11.03 8.24 4.59
CA CYS A 313 -10.01 8.87 3.75
C CYS A 313 -10.13 8.45 2.29
N ASP A 314 -10.32 7.16 2.05
CA ASP A 314 -10.49 6.58 0.71
C ASP A 314 -11.68 7.20 -0.03
N LEU A 315 -12.79 7.39 0.68
CA LEU A 315 -14.00 8.02 0.12
C LEU A 315 -14.02 9.55 0.22
N SER A 316 -12.95 10.19 0.69
CA SER A 316 -12.95 11.62 1.02
C SER A 316 -13.19 12.56 -0.15
N ALA A 317 -12.99 12.10 -1.39
CA ALA A 317 -13.21 12.92 -2.58
C ALA A 317 -14.65 13.48 -2.66
N ILE A 318 -15.64 12.72 -2.19
CA ILE A 318 -17.06 13.15 -2.15
C ILE A 318 -17.31 14.37 -1.25
N THR A 319 -16.39 14.66 -0.34
CA THR A 319 -16.51 15.78 0.62
C THR A 319 -15.93 17.09 0.10
N LYS A 320 -15.27 17.06 -1.07
CA LYS A 320 -14.64 18.23 -1.69
C LYS A 320 -15.70 19.16 -2.30
N PRO A 321 -15.38 20.46 -2.51
CA PRO A 321 -16.24 21.39 -3.24
C PRO A 321 -16.67 20.84 -4.61
N TRP A 322 -17.83 21.30 -5.10
CA TRP A 322 -18.47 20.79 -6.32
C TRP A 322 -17.55 20.81 -7.55
N GLU A 323 -16.70 21.82 -7.65
CA GLU A 323 -15.74 22.03 -8.75
C GLU A 323 -14.70 20.91 -8.84
N VAL A 324 -14.36 20.30 -7.69
CA VAL A 324 -13.48 19.14 -7.61
C VAL A 324 -14.30 17.86 -7.76
N GLN A 325 -15.40 17.76 -7.01
CA GLN A 325 -16.19 16.54 -6.94
C GLN A 325 -16.82 16.16 -8.28
N SER A 326 -17.28 17.13 -9.07
CA SER A 326 -17.83 16.86 -10.41
C SER A 326 -16.81 16.21 -11.35
N LYS A 327 -15.53 16.64 -11.29
CA LYS A 327 -14.44 16.04 -12.08
C LYS A 327 -14.10 14.65 -11.58
N VAL A 328 -14.03 14.46 -10.26
CA VAL A 328 -13.77 13.15 -9.66
C VAL A 328 -14.87 12.14 -10.03
N ALA A 329 -16.13 12.54 -9.93
CA ALA A 329 -17.25 11.69 -10.31
C ALA A 329 -17.16 11.22 -11.77
N LEU A 330 -16.73 12.10 -12.69
CA LEU A 330 -16.51 11.74 -14.09
C LEU A 330 -15.34 10.78 -14.27
N MET A 331 -14.21 10.99 -13.56
CA MET A 331 -13.07 10.08 -13.61
C MET A 331 -13.44 8.67 -13.12
N VAL A 332 -14.16 8.57 -12.00
CA VAL A 332 -14.65 7.30 -11.47
C VAL A 332 -15.62 6.62 -12.45
N ALA A 333 -16.54 7.39 -13.05
CA ALA A 333 -17.48 6.86 -14.03
C ALA A 333 -16.77 6.32 -15.29
N ASN A 334 -15.77 7.06 -15.80
CA ASN A 334 -14.95 6.64 -16.94
C ASN A 334 -14.21 5.32 -16.64
N GLU A 335 -13.58 5.19 -15.47
CA GLU A 335 -12.89 3.94 -15.11
C GLU A 335 -13.87 2.75 -15.02
N PHE A 336 -15.07 2.98 -14.51
CA PHE A 336 -16.14 1.96 -14.51
C PHE A 336 -16.60 1.59 -15.92
N TRP A 337 -16.67 2.54 -16.86
CA TRP A 337 -17.01 2.26 -18.26
C TRP A 337 -15.91 1.48 -18.97
N GLU A 338 -14.64 1.82 -18.73
CA GLU A 338 -13.48 1.08 -19.22
C GLU A 338 -13.53 -0.38 -18.73
N GLN A 339 -13.82 -0.62 -17.45
CA GLN A 339 -14.06 -1.97 -16.93
C GLN A 339 -15.26 -2.64 -17.62
N GLY A 340 -16.37 -1.94 -17.81
CA GLY A 340 -17.55 -2.49 -18.47
C GLY A 340 -17.29 -2.96 -19.90
N ASP A 341 -16.48 -2.21 -20.65
CA ASP A 341 -16.05 -2.59 -22.00
C ASP A 341 -15.08 -3.78 -21.98
N LEU A 342 -14.21 -3.89 -20.96
CA LEU A 342 -13.40 -5.10 -20.73
C LEU A 342 -14.28 -6.32 -20.41
N GLU A 343 -15.31 -6.19 -19.57
CA GLU A 343 -16.24 -7.28 -19.27
C GLU A 343 -16.97 -7.75 -20.54
N ARG A 344 -17.39 -6.81 -21.40
CA ARG A 344 -18.06 -7.13 -22.66
C ARG A 344 -17.14 -7.86 -23.64
N THR A 345 -15.90 -7.40 -23.78
CA THR A 345 -14.96 -7.92 -24.79
C THR A 345 -14.28 -9.22 -24.35
N VAL A 346 -13.84 -9.30 -23.09
CA VAL A 346 -13.06 -10.43 -22.58
C VAL A 346 -13.95 -11.53 -22.01
N LEU A 347 -14.96 -11.17 -21.22
CA LEU A 347 -15.85 -12.13 -20.57
C LEU A 347 -17.09 -12.47 -21.40
N GLN A 348 -17.35 -11.72 -22.47
CA GLN A 348 -18.56 -11.85 -23.31
C GLN A 348 -19.85 -11.74 -22.48
N GLN A 349 -19.82 -10.92 -21.41
CA GLN A 349 -20.94 -10.68 -20.52
C GLN A 349 -21.49 -9.28 -20.73
N GLN A 350 -22.81 -9.13 -20.60
CA GLN A 350 -23.40 -7.79 -20.55
C GLN A 350 -23.14 -7.19 -19.15
N PRO A 351 -22.40 -6.07 -19.06
CA PRO A 351 -22.09 -5.47 -17.77
C PRO A 351 -23.36 -4.83 -17.18
N ILE A 352 -23.40 -4.63 -15.86
CA ILE A 352 -24.53 -3.94 -15.19
C ILE A 352 -24.59 -2.46 -15.60
N VAL A 353 -25.76 -1.82 -15.42
CA VAL A 353 -26.04 -0.44 -15.88
C VAL A 353 -24.97 0.57 -15.46
N ARG A 354 -24.46 0.49 -14.22
CA ARG A 354 -23.41 1.39 -13.71
C ARG A 354 -22.12 1.38 -14.55
N LEU A 355 -21.83 0.27 -15.24
CA LEU A 355 -20.63 0.07 -16.05
C LEU A 355 -20.88 0.32 -17.55
N GLN A 356 -22.06 0.83 -17.94
CA GLN A 356 -22.42 1.03 -19.35
C GLN A 356 -22.34 2.52 -19.73
N SER A 357 -21.49 2.85 -20.70
CA SER A 357 -21.31 4.22 -21.23
C SER A 357 -22.53 4.75 -21.99
N SER A 358 -23.41 3.87 -22.49
CA SER A 358 -24.59 4.22 -23.28
C SER A 358 -25.77 4.82 -22.48
N TYR A 359 -25.67 4.90 -21.16
CA TYR A 359 -26.75 5.39 -20.27
C TYR A 359 -26.50 6.81 -19.74
N VAL A 360 -25.46 7.50 -20.21
CA VAL A 360 -25.25 8.91 -19.88
C VAL A 360 -26.14 9.75 -20.80
N ILE A 361 -27.20 10.32 -20.21
CA ILE A 361 -28.03 11.34 -20.88
C ILE A 361 -27.11 12.55 -21.15
N PRO A 362 -27.05 13.06 -22.39
CA PRO A 362 -26.12 14.12 -22.79
C PRO A 362 -26.26 15.43 -22.00
#